data_AF-A0A960MZ87-F1
#
_entry.id   AF-A0A960MZ87-F1
#
_cell.length_a   1.000
_cell.length_b   1.000
_cell.length_c   1.000
_cell.angle_alpha   90.00
_cell.angle_beta   90.00
_cell.angle_gamma   90.00
#
_symmetry.space_group_name_H-M   'P 1'
#
loop_
_entity.id
_entity.type
_entity.pdbx_description
1 polymer ?
#
loop_
_entity_poly.entity_id
_entity_poly.type
_entity_poly.pdbx_seq_one_letter_code
_entity_poly.pdbx_strand_id
1 'polypeptide(L)'
;MTKHSKSLKLVAASMLVTISLFAQRQGGPPPMRKHTANQASPVRLEAARESPPAKSVHEFSESGDQRKIESNAIPEHLVGKFPNPGNPNSIQPQGYEIVITSNPQPAPEITPLRLTPFGIGLNGVFFDPGAAEFWQGDPSLGWQYEALGGAVPLGLDANYAHVQPNGTYHYHGIPTLLLKQLGADPNRHSPQIGWAADG
;
A
#
# COMPACT_ATOMS: atom_id res chain seq x y z
N MET A 1 -19.38 -20.44 -51.83
CA MET A 1 -18.61 -19.31 -51.26
C MET A 1 -19.29 -18.85 -49.97
N THR A 2 -18.99 -19.49 -48.85
CA THR A 2 -19.55 -19.17 -47.53
C THR A 2 -18.49 -18.41 -46.73
N LYS A 3 -18.71 -17.10 -46.51
CA LYS A 3 -17.87 -16.26 -45.65
C LYS A 3 -18.16 -16.60 -44.20
N HIS A 4 -17.21 -17.22 -43.50
CA HIS A 4 -17.22 -17.28 -42.05
C HIS A 4 -16.72 -15.94 -41.48
N SER A 5 -17.67 -15.16 -40.96
CA SER A 5 -17.39 -14.03 -40.07
C SER A 5 -16.91 -14.58 -38.73
N LYS A 6 -15.66 -14.30 -38.36
CA LYS A 6 -15.17 -14.49 -36.98
C LYS A 6 -15.61 -13.28 -36.18
N SER A 7 -16.59 -13.47 -35.30
CA SER A 7 -16.96 -12.50 -34.28
C SER A 7 -15.82 -12.37 -33.27
N LEU A 8 -15.22 -11.18 -33.23
CA LEU A 8 -14.25 -10.80 -32.21
C LEU A 8 -15.03 -10.59 -30.91
N LYS A 9 -14.89 -11.51 -29.94
CA LYS A 9 -15.42 -11.29 -28.60
C LYS A 9 -14.47 -10.34 -27.87
N LEU A 10 -14.89 -9.09 -27.70
CA LEU A 10 -14.28 -8.18 -26.74
C LEU A 10 -14.55 -8.76 -25.34
N VAL A 11 -13.54 -9.37 -24.73
CA VAL A 11 -13.58 -9.72 -23.31
C VAL A 11 -13.07 -8.48 -22.57
N ALA A 12 -13.99 -7.68 -22.06
CA ALA A 12 -13.65 -6.66 -21.08
C ALA A 12 -13.23 -7.40 -19.79
N ALA A 13 -11.94 -7.57 -19.60
CA ALA A 13 -11.39 -8.10 -18.36
C ALA A 13 -11.44 -6.98 -17.30
N SER A 14 -12.59 -6.84 -16.64
CA SER A 14 -12.69 -6.05 -15.41
C SER A 14 -11.88 -6.79 -14.34
N MET A 15 -10.64 -6.35 -14.09
CA MET A 15 -9.82 -6.90 -12.99
C MET A 15 -10.42 -6.44 -11.66
N LEU A 16 -11.15 -7.34 -11.00
CA LEU A 16 -11.46 -7.19 -9.59
C LEU A 16 -10.23 -7.60 -8.79
N VAL A 17 -9.53 -6.63 -8.24
CA VAL A 17 -8.66 -6.86 -7.08
C VAL A 17 -9.58 -7.06 -5.87
N THR A 18 -9.88 -8.32 -5.52
CA THR A 18 -10.62 -8.63 -4.29
C THR A 18 -9.65 -8.69 -3.11
N ILE A 19 -9.50 -7.58 -2.39
CA ILE A 19 -8.88 -7.58 -1.06
C ILE A 19 -9.99 -7.79 -0.04
N SER A 20 -10.17 -9.03 0.42
CA SER A 20 -11.15 -9.35 1.46
C SER A 20 -10.62 -8.97 2.84
N LEU A 21 -10.73 -7.69 3.22
CA LEU A 21 -10.45 -7.21 4.57
C LEU A 21 -11.70 -7.37 5.46
N PHE A 22 -11.89 -8.56 6.04
CA PHE A 22 -12.90 -8.75 7.09
C PHE A 22 -12.28 -8.51 8.47
N ALA A 23 -12.45 -7.32 9.02
CA ALA A 23 -12.32 -7.06 10.44
C ALA A 23 -13.67 -6.53 10.96
N GLN A 24 -14.48 -7.39 11.58
CA GLN A 24 -15.72 -6.97 12.24
C GLN A 24 -15.37 -6.17 13.51
N ARG A 25 -15.48 -4.85 13.44
CA ARG A 25 -15.59 -4.00 14.64
C ARG A 25 -17.06 -3.88 15.03
N GLN A 26 -17.40 -4.23 16.27
CA GLN A 26 -18.69 -3.84 16.85
C GLN A 26 -18.62 -2.34 17.20
N GLY A 27 -19.44 -1.54 16.52
CA GLY A 27 -19.44 -0.07 16.59
C GLY A 27 -19.04 0.56 15.26
N GLY A 28 -19.71 1.65 14.88
CA GLY A 28 -19.37 2.41 13.69
C GLY A 28 -17.90 2.88 13.72
N PRO A 29 -17.31 3.18 12.56
CA PRO A 29 -15.95 3.71 12.51
C PRO A 29 -15.85 4.97 13.40
N PRO A 30 -14.73 5.15 14.13
CA PRO A 30 -14.53 6.35 14.93
C PRO A 30 -14.63 7.60 14.03
N PRO A 31 -15.08 8.75 14.58
CA PRO A 31 -15.15 9.99 13.82
C PRO A 31 -13.75 10.35 13.28
N MET A 32 -13.70 10.86 12.05
CA MET A 32 -12.44 11.31 11.46
C MET A 32 -11.85 12.46 12.27
N ARG A 33 -10.51 12.51 12.33
CA ARG A 33 -9.81 13.64 12.93
C ARG A 33 -10.07 14.90 12.10
N LYS A 34 -10.24 16.03 12.78
CA LYS A 34 -10.46 17.32 12.13
C LYS A 34 -9.14 18.09 12.09
N HIS A 35 -8.74 18.48 10.88
CA HIS A 35 -7.53 19.28 10.66
C HIS A 35 -7.84 20.51 9.83
N THR A 36 -7.13 21.59 10.12
CA THR A 36 -7.25 22.88 9.41
C THR A 36 -5.89 23.42 8.94
N ALA A 37 -4.88 22.56 8.86
CA ALA A 37 -3.56 22.96 8.36
C ALA A 37 -3.60 23.15 6.84
N ASN A 38 -3.10 24.28 6.36
CA ASN A 38 -3.05 24.62 4.93
C ASN A 38 -1.62 24.74 4.39
N GLN A 39 -0.63 24.34 5.19
CA GLN A 39 0.78 24.35 4.85
C GLN A 39 1.42 23.04 5.29
N ALA A 40 2.38 22.56 4.49
CA ALA A 40 3.19 21.41 4.85
C ALA A 40 4.10 21.73 6.05
N SER A 41 4.56 20.68 6.72
CA SER A 41 5.56 20.77 7.79
C SER A 41 6.63 19.70 7.56
N PRO A 42 7.84 19.86 8.12
CA PRO A 42 8.85 18.81 8.05
C PRO A 42 8.32 17.49 8.62
N VAL A 43 8.47 16.40 7.85
CA VAL A 43 8.08 15.07 8.30
C VAL A 43 9.03 14.63 9.41
N ARG A 44 8.46 14.22 10.55
CA ARG A 44 9.21 13.62 11.66
C ARG A 44 9.16 12.11 11.54
N LEU A 45 10.30 11.49 11.30
CA LEU A 45 10.44 10.05 11.15
C LEU A 45 11.01 9.43 12.41
N GLU A 46 10.36 8.37 12.91
CA GLU A 46 10.92 7.52 13.95
C GLU A 46 12.04 6.65 13.39
N ALA A 47 13.12 6.46 14.16
CA ALA A 47 14.23 5.63 13.70
C ALA A 47 13.79 4.15 13.57
N ALA A 48 14.11 3.52 12.43
CA ALA A 48 13.86 2.10 12.24
C ALA A 48 14.95 1.25 12.91
N ARG A 49 14.66 0.76 14.12
CA ARG A 49 15.62 0.03 14.99
C ARG A 49 15.06 -1.26 15.58
N GLU A 50 13.76 -1.48 15.44
CA GLU A 50 13.08 -2.64 16.02
C GLU A 50 13.01 -3.77 14.99
N SER A 51 13.17 -5.00 15.46
CA SER A 51 12.81 -6.16 14.65
C SER A 51 11.28 -6.25 14.56
N PRO A 52 10.71 -6.61 13.41
CA PRO A 52 9.29 -6.91 13.31
C PRO A 52 8.85 -8.01 14.29
N PRO A 53 7.60 -8.01 14.77
CA PRO A 53 7.13 -8.94 15.80
C PRO A 53 6.93 -10.38 15.31
N ALA A 54 7.08 -10.61 14.00
CA ALA A 54 6.99 -11.91 13.35
C ALA A 54 8.02 -12.00 12.22
N LYS A 55 8.24 -13.20 11.69
CA LYS A 55 9.04 -13.38 10.48
C LYS A 55 8.22 -12.94 9.26
N SER A 56 8.89 -12.40 8.24
CA SER A 56 8.26 -12.19 6.95
C SER A 56 7.85 -13.52 6.33
N VAL A 57 6.65 -13.54 5.77
CA VAL A 57 6.14 -14.61 4.91
C VAL A 57 5.57 -13.92 3.68
N HIS A 58 6.17 -14.20 2.53
CA HIS A 58 5.66 -13.77 1.24
C HIS A 58 6.06 -14.79 0.17
N GLU A 59 5.16 -15.07 -0.77
CA GLU A 59 5.42 -15.96 -1.89
C GLU A 59 4.83 -15.35 -3.16
N PHE A 60 5.61 -15.35 -4.23
CA PHE A 60 5.21 -14.87 -5.54
C PHE A 60 5.22 -16.05 -6.51
N SER A 61 4.08 -16.31 -7.14
CA SER A 61 3.97 -17.32 -8.19
C SER A 61 3.24 -16.77 -9.40
N GLU A 62 3.52 -17.34 -10.57
CA GLU A 62 2.81 -17.02 -11.81
C GLU A 62 2.01 -18.23 -12.26
N SER A 63 0.77 -17.98 -12.71
CA SER A 63 -0.15 -19.01 -13.17
C SER A 63 -0.95 -18.44 -14.34
N GLY A 64 -0.50 -18.72 -15.56
CA GLY A 64 -1.05 -18.09 -16.77
C GLY A 64 -0.78 -16.58 -16.76
N ASP A 65 -1.81 -15.77 -17.05
CA ASP A 65 -1.72 -14.31 -17.12
C ASP A 65 -1.89 -13.62 -15.74
N GLN A 66 -1.64 -14.37 -14.66
CA GLN A 66 -1.80 -13.92 -13.29
C GLN A 66 -0.53 -14.14 -12.49
N ARG A 67 -0.23 -13.16 -11.64
CA ARG A 67 0.70 -13.27 -10.52
C ARG A 67 -0.09 -13.39 -9.23
N LYS A 68 0.12 -14.49 -8.53
CA LYS A 68 -0.45 -14.74 -7.21
C LYS A 68 0.60 -14.40 -6.16
N ILE A 69 0.17 -13.68 -5.13
CA ILE A 69 1.04 -13.20 -4.07
C ILE A 69 0.38 -13.55 -2.75
N GLU A 70 1.05 -14.38 -1.97
CA GLU A 70 0.69 -14.62 -0.58
C GLU A 70 1.58 -13.74 0.29
N SER A 71 1.03 -13.08 1.32
CA SER A 71 1.85 -12.27 2.23
C SER A 71 1.24 -12.09 3.61
N ASN A 72 2.09 -12.06 4.64
CA ASN A 72 1.70 -11.61 5.97
C ASN A 72 1.93 -10.12 6.25
N ALA A 73 2.36 -9.34 5.25
CA ALA A 73 2.67 -7.91 5.33
C ALA A 73 3.71 -7.52 6.40
N ILE A 74 4.62 -8.44 6.73
CA ILE A 74 5.75 -8.18 7.61
C ILE A 74 7.03 -8.03 6.77
N PRO A 75 7.81 -6.94 6.88
CA PRO A 75 9.07 -6.79 6.16
C PRO A 75 10.19 -7.65 6.77
N GLU A 76 11.28 -7.89 6.03
CA GLU A 76 12.52 -8.47 6.58
C GLU A 76 13.41 -7.42 7.23
N HIS A 77 13.22 -6.15 6.89
CA HIS A 77 14.02 -5.05 7.41
C HIS A 77 13.54 -4.57 8.79
N LEU A 78 14.38 -3.79 9.47
CA LEU A 78 14.02 -3.13 10.73
C LEU A 78 12.90 -2.11 10.53
N VAL A 79 12.07 -1.94 11.55
CA VAL A 79 10.93 -1.02 11.57
C VAL A 79 11.08 -0.02 12.70
N GLY A 80 10.29 1.06 12.65
CA GLY A 80 10.14 1.97 13.78
C GLY A 80 9.52 1.29 14.99
N LYS A 81 9.58 1.98 16.14
CA LYS A 81 8.81 1.56 17.31
C LYS A 81 7.33 1.84 17.04
N PHE A 82 6.49 0.81 17.18
CA PHE A 82 5.03 0.90 17.09
C PHE A 82 4.42 0.13 18.27
N PRO A 83 3.49 0.73 19.04
CA PRO A 83 2.91 2.06 18.85
C PRO A 83 3.90 3.19 19.19
N ASN A 84 3.65 4.38 18.64
CA ASN A 84 4.39 5.62 18.90
C ASN A 84 3.43 6.81 19.06
N PRO A 85 3.90 8.02 19.43
CA PRO A 85 3.01 9.16 19.68
C PRO A 85 2.12 9.56 18.50
N GLY A 86 2.52 9.28 17.25
CA GLY A 86 1.75 9.57 16.05
C GLY A 86 0.91 8.41 15.53
N ASN A 87 1.14 7.18 16.03
CA ASN A 87 0.43 5.99 15.61
C ASN A 87 0.18 5.03 16.80
N PRO A 88 -1.08 4.85 17.24
CA PRO A 88 -1.40 4.02 18.41
C PRO A 88 -1.42 2.51 18.11
N ASN A 89 -1.21 2.10 16.85
CA ASN A 89 -1.36 0.71 16.43
C ASN A 89 -0.03 -0.05 16.58
N SER A 90 -0.12 -1.36 16.79
CA SER A 90 1.02 -2.28 16.85
C SER A 90 1.07 -3.12 15.59
N ILE A 91 2.28 -3.42 15.08
CA ILE A 91 2.45 -4.30 13.91
C ILE A 91 1.92 -5.69 14.24
N GLN A 92 1.14 -6.29 13.35
CA GLN A 92 0.65 -7.66 13.46
C GLN A 92 0.66 -8.34 12.10
N PRO A 93 1.13 -9.61 12.01
CA PRO A 93 1.05 -10.35 10.76
C PRO A 93 -0.41 -10.51 10.33
N GLN A 94 -0.66 -10.36 9.04
CA GLN A 94 -1.95 -10.62 8.42
C GLN A 94 -1.88 -11.89 7.55
N GLY A 95 -2.96 -12.21 6.85
CA GLY A 95 -2.97 -13.25 5.82
C GLY A 95 -3.60 -12.69 4.55
N TYR A 96 -2.78 -12.25 3.61
CA TYR A 96 -3.21 -11.69 2.33
C TYR A 96 -2.95 -12.69 1.21
N GLU A 97 -3.96 -12.87 0.36
CA GLU A 97 -3.86 -13.49 -0.96
C GLU A 97 -4.23 -12.42 -1.98
N ILE A 98 -3.32 -12.14 -2.90
CA ILE A 98 -3.44 -11.09 -3.89
C ILE A 98 -3.25 -11.71 -5.26
N VAL A 99 -4.06 -11.28 -6.21
CA VAL A 99 -3.92 -11.68 -7.62
C VAL A 99 -3.88 -10.41 -8.45
N ILE A 100 -2.77 -10.22 -9.15
CA ILE A 100 -2.60 -9.15 -10.15
C ILE A 100 -2.32 -9.79 -11.51
N THR A 101 -2.54 -9.05 -12.60
CA THR A 101 -2.16 -9.56 -13.92
C THR A 101 -0.65 -9.56 -14.09
N SER A 102 -0.11 -10.55 -14.81
CA SER A 102 1.29 -10.54 -15.25
C SER A 102 1.47 -9.90 -16.64
N ASN A 103 0.37 -9.52 -17.32
CA ASN A 103 0.36 -8.91 -18.64
C ASN A 103 -0.64 -7.73 -18.72
N PRO A 104 -0.36 -6.62 -18.02
CA PRO A 104 -1.24 -5.46 -17.97
C PRO A 104 -1.44 -4.82 -19.33
N GLN A 105 -2.61 -4.26 -19.55
CA GLN A 105 -2.91 -3.41 -20.71
C GLN A 105 -3.43 -2.06 -20.21
N PRO A 106 -3.02 -0.93 -20.82
CA PRO A 106 -3.53 0.37 -20.43
C PRO A 106 -5.06 0.41 -20.46
N ALA A 107 -5.66 0.86 -19.36
CA ALA A 107 -7.11 1.06 -19.30
C ALA A 107 -7.53 2.22 -20.21
N PRO A 108 -8.73 2.17 -20.81
CA PRO A 108 -9.23 3.27 -21.64
C PRO A 108 -9.53 4.53 -20.83
N GLU A 109 -9.73 4.40 -19.52
CA GLU A 109 -10.03 5.49 -18.60
C GLU A 109 -9.14 5.40 -17.35
N ILE A 110 -8.77 6.57 -16.81
CA ILE A 110 -8.01 6.67 -15.56
C ILE A 110 -8.92 6.24 -14.41
N THR A 111 -8.46 5.29 -13.61
CA THR A 111 -9.10 4.93 -12.34
C THR A 111 -8.41 5.71 -11.22
N PRO A 112 -9.11 6.64 -10.53
CA PRO A 112 -8.52 7.36 -9.41
C PRO A 112 -8.15 6.40 -8.27
N LEU A 113 -6.90 6.46 -7.81
CA LEU A 113 -6.47 5.78 -6.60
C LEU A 113 -7.24 6.39 -5.40
N ARG A 114 -7.92 5.54 -4.63
CA ARG A 114 -8.61 5.93 -3.39
C ARG A 114 -7.79 5.47 -2.18
N LEU A 115 -8.42 5.22 -1.04
CA LEU A 115 -7.80 4.61 0.15
C LEU A 115 -7.60 3.10 -0.04
N THR A 116 -6.87 2.75 -1.10
CA THR A 116 -6.58 1.38 -1.50
C THR A 116 -5.09 1.28 -1.82
N PRO A 117 -4.41 0.18 -1.45
CA PRO A 117 -3.02 -0.03 -1.82
C PRO A 117 -2.80 0.15 -3.33
N PHE A 118 -1.78 0.92 -3.68
CA PHE A 118 -1.31 1.11 -5.06
C PHE A 118 -0.55 -0.12 -5.58
N GLY A 119 0.12 -0.84 -4.69
CA GLY A 119 0.94 -1.98 -5.07
C GLY A 119 1.50 -2.71 -3.86
N ILE A 120 2.37 -3.68 -4.11
CA ILE A 120 3.02 -4.51 -3.10
C ILE A 120 4.52 -4.65 -3.39
N GLY A 121 5.33 -4.46 -2.36
CA GLY A 121 6.77 -4.62 -2.42
C GLY A 121 7.18 -6.08 -2.58
N LEU A 122 8.40 -6.32 -3.07
CA LEU A 122 8.97 -7.67 -3.18
C LEU A 122 9.11 -8.38 -1.82
N ASN A 123 8.99 -7.65 -0.72
CA ASN A 123 8.95 -8.17 0.64
C ASN A 123 7.52 -8.40 1.19
N GLY A 124 6.50 -8.27 0.34
CA GLY A 124 5.10 -8.47 0.72
C GLY A 124 4.45 -7.30 1.48
N VAL A 125 5.14 -6.17 1.67
CA VAL A 125 4.57 -4.97 2.31
C VAL A 125 3.88 -4.08 1.27
N PHE A 126 2.68 -3.60 1.58
CA PHE A 126 1.93 -2.75 0.66
C PHE A 126 2.54 -1.35 0.50
N PHE A 127 2.43 -0.82 -0.72
CA PHE A 127 2.50 0.60 -1.01
C PHE A 127 1.08 1.16 -0.97
N ASP A 128 0.80 2.00 0.02
CA ASP A 128 -0.50 2.63 0.22
C ASP A 128 -0.27 4.12 0.51
N PRO A 129 -0.15 4.96 -0.55
CA PRO A 129 0.25 6.35 -0.38
C PRO A 129 -0.84 7.22 0.27
N GLY A 130 -2.11 6.82 0.19
CA GLY A 130 -3.23 7.63 0.66
C GLY A 130 -3.37 7.64 2.19
N ALA A 131 -3.60 8.82 2.77
CA ALA A 131 -4.00 8.94 4.17
C ALA A 131 -5.52 9.14 4.31
N ALA A 132 -6.16 8.46 5.26
CA ALA A 132 -7.57 8.67 5.61
C ALA A 132 -7.78 9.96 6.44
N GLU A 133 -7.14 11.06 6.03
CA GLU A 133 -7.12 12.34 6.73
C GLU A 133 -7.63 13.43 5.79
N PHE A 134 -8.68 14.14 6.21
CA PHE A 134 -9.39 15.10 5.37
C PHE A 134 -9.52 16.45 6.08
N TRP A 135 -9.58 17.53 5.29
CA TRP A 135 -9.85 18.86 5.82
C TRP A 135 -11.16 18.85 6.61
N GLN A 136 -11.11 19.35 7.85
CA GLN A 136 -12.23 19.30 8.82
C GLN A 136 -12.81 17.89 9.08
N GLY A 137 -12.09 16.82 8.71
CA GLY A 137 -12.59 15.45 8.81
C GLY A 137 -13.74 15.16 7.87
N ASP A 138 -13.84 15.88 6.75
CA ASP A 138 -14.95 15.77 5.79
C ASP A 138 -14.44 15.48 4.37
N PRO A 139 -14.55 14.22 3.90
CA PRO A 139 -14.17 13.84 2.55
C PRO A 139 -14.99 14.55 1.46
N SER A 140 -16.20 15.03 1.76
CA SER A 140 -17.06 15.70 0.78
C SER A 140 -16.51 17.06 0.34
N LEU A 141 -15.61 17.64 1.14
CA LEU A 141 -14.93 18.89 0.80
C LEU A 141 -13.81 18.69 -0.24
N GLY A 142 -13.43 17.46 -0.54
CA GLY A 142 -12.45 17.13 -1.61
C GLY A 142 -10.98 17.39 -1.26
N TRP A 143 -10.68 17.80 -0.02
CA TRP A 143 -9.31 18.08 0.43
C TRP A 143 -8.80 16.95 1.34
N GLN A 144 -7.96 16.09 0.78
CA GLN A 144 -7.27 15.01 1.49
C GLN A 144 -5.82 15.44 1.80
N TYR A 145 -5.34 15.14 3.01
CA TYR A 145 -3.95 15.40 3.39
C TYR A 145 -3.02 14.32 2.83
N GLU A 146 -1.87 14.76 2.32
CA GLU A 146 -0.75 13.89 1.96
C GLU A 146 -0.11 13.33 3.24
N ALA A 147 0.08 12.01 3.30
CA ALA A 147 0.68 11.32 4.45
C ALA A 147 2.08 11.86 4.77
N LEU A 148 2.85 12.19 3.73
CA LEU A 148 4.19 12.75 3.82
C LEU A 148 4.18 14.30 3.86
N GLY A 149 3.02 14.94 4.01
CA GLY A 149 2.92 16.40 4.11
C GLY A 149 3.34 16.97 5.47
N GLY A 150 3.49 16.11 6.49
CA GLY A 150 3.99 16.42 7.83
C GLY A 150 3.10 17.32 8.70
N ALA A 151 2.09 17.96 8.12
CA ALA A 151 1.11 18.80 8.83
C ALA A 151 0.19 17.98 9.75
N VAL A 152 -0.12 16.75 9.34
CA VAL A 152 -0.87 15.78 10.14
C VAL A 152 0.10 14.70 10.60
N PRO A 153 0.36 14.53 11.90
CA PRO A 153 1.25 13.48 12.38
C PRO A 153 0.57 12.11 12.23
N LEU A 154 1.25 11.22 11.51
CA LEU A 154 0.85 9.83 11.26
C LEU A 154 1.78 8.79 11.90
N GLY A 155 2.84 9.23 12.58
CA GLY A 155 3.77 8.36 13.28
C GLY A 155 4.63 7.51 12.35
N LEU A 156 5.08 8.08 11.23
CA LEU A 156 5.91 7.40 10.23
C LEU A 156 7.29 7.03 10.78
N ASP A 157 7.84 5.91 10.32
CA ASP A 157 9.24 5.54 10.58
C ASP A 157 10.18 5.92 9.43
N ALA A 158 11.47 5.62 9.58
CA ALA A 158 12.51 5.91 8.59
C ALA A 158 12.34 5.18 7.23
N ASN A 159 11.39 4.25 7.12
CA ASN A 159 10.99 3.64 5.85
C ASN A 159 9.78 4.33 5.22
N TYR A 160 9.35 5.48 5.76
CA TYR A 160 8.14 6.21 5.38
C TYR A 160 6.89 5.33 5.49
N ALA A 161 6.85 4.47 6.50
CA ALA A 161 5.77 3.55 6.77
C ALA A 161 5.16 3.79 8.14
N HIS A 162 3.92 3.35 8.29
CA HIS A 162 3.27 3.25 9.60
C HIS A 162 2.29 2.07 9.62
N VAL A 163 1.50 1.96 10.70
CA VAL A 163 0.68 0.78 10.99
C VAL A 163 -0.81 1.12 10.95
N GLN A 164 -1.57 0.38 10.15
CA GLN A 164 -3.03 0.48 10.11
C GLN A 164 -3.69 -0.05 11.39
N PRO A 165 -4.97 0.29 11.67
CA PRO A 165 -5.69 -0.21 12.84
C PRO A 165 -5.78 -1.74 12.96
N ASN A 166 -5.69 -2.48 11.86
CA ASN A 166 -5.66 -3.95 11.86
C ASN A 166 -4.26 -4.53 12.12
N GLY A 167 -3.23 -3.69 12.21
CA GLY A 167 -1.83 -4.08 12.43
C GLY A 167 -0.96 -4.15 11.17
N THR A 168 -1.50 -3.87 9.98
CA THR A 168 -0.72 -3.88 8.74
C THR A 168 0.29 -2.74 8.69
N TYR A 169 1.58 -3.08 8.64
CA TYR A 169 2.65 -2.16 8.30
C TYR A 169 2.65 -1.91 6.79
N HIS A 170 2.75 -0.65 6.35
CA HIS A 170 2.69 -0.28 4.92
C HIS A 170 3.43 1.02 4.64
N TYR A 171 3.93 1.18 3.42
CA TYR A 171 4.68 2.35 2.98
C TYR A 171 3.77 3.42 2.39
N HIS A 172 3.95 4.66 2.84
CA HIS A 172 3.45 5.86 2.15
C HIS A 172 4.48 6.46 1.19
N GLY A 173 5.76 6.12 1.36
CA GLY A 173 6.87 6.69 0.61
C GLY A 173 7.91 5.68 0.17
N ILE A 174 9.11 6.19 -0.11
CA ILE A 174 10.23 5.39 -0.58
C ILE A 174 10.71 4.45 0.53
N PRO A 175 10.66 3.11 0.38
CA PRO A 175 10.98 2.19 1.45
C PRO A 175 12.50 2.06 1.63
N THR A 176 13.08 2.96 2.43
CA THR A 176 14.54 3.16 2.58
C THR A 176 15.31 1.86 2.78
N LEU A 177 14.89 1.01 3.73
CA LEU A 177 15.62 -0.22 4.03
C LEU A 177 15.34 -1.35 3.03
N LEU A 178 14.17 -1.40 2.39
CA LEU A 178 13.94 -2.32 1.27
C LEU A 178 14.87 -1.97 0.10
N LEU A 179 14.97 -0.69 -0.27
CA LEU A 179 15.90 -0.26 -1.32
C LEU A 179 17.35 -0.63 -1.00
N LYS A 180 17.75 -0.48 0.27
CA LYS A 180 19.08 -0.90 0.72
C LYS A 180 19.28 -2.42 0.58
N GLN A 181 18.29 -3.23 0.94
CA GLN A 181 18.34 -4.69 0.78
C GLN A 181 18.43 -5.10 -0.70
N LEU A 182 17.75 -4.37 -1.59
CA LEU A 182 17.79 -4.57 -3.03
C LEU A 182 19.07 -4.04 -3.70
N GLY A 183 19.99 -3.44 -2.93
CA GLY A 183 21.24 -2.89 -3.44
C GLY A 183 21.04 -1.68 -4.35
N ALA A 184 20.01 -0.86 -4.09
CA ALA A 184 19.79 0.38 -4.83
C ALA A 184 21.01 1.30 -4.72
N ASP A 185 21.45 1.80 -5.87
CA ASP A 185 22.62 2.67 -6.01
C ASP A 185 22.24 3.86 -6.89
N PRO A 186 22.46 5.12 -6.46
CA PRO A 186 22.11 6.30 -7.24
C PRO A 186 22.84 6.39 -8.59
N ASN A 187 23.92 5.64 -8.80
CA ASN A 187 24.69 5.62 -10.04
C ASN A 187 24.32 4.45 -10.96
N ARG A 188 23.33 3.63 -10.59
CA ARG A 188 22.88 2.47 -11.36
C ARG A 188 21.37 2.57 -11.63
N HIS A 189 20.90 1.74 -12.56
CA HIS A 189 19.47 1.62 -12.78
C HIS A 189 18.77 1.10 -11.52
N SER A 190 17.58 1.64 -11.22
CA SER A 190 16.79 1.25 -10.06
C SER A 190 16.46 -0.25 -10.08
N PRO A 191 16.54 -0.94 -8.94
CA PRO A 191 16.03 -2.31 -8.85
C PRO A 191 14.51 -2.31 -8.99
N GLN A 192 13.95 -3.46 -9.38
CA GLN A 192 12.53 -3.69 -9.18
C GLN A 192 12.24 -3.74 -7.68
N ILE A 193 11.24 -2.98 -7.22
CA ILE A 193 10.89 -2.89 -5.80
C ILE A 193 9.59 -3.60 -5.44
N GLY A 194 8.79 -3.93 -6.45
CA GLY A 194 7.48 -4.54 -6.27
C GLY A 194 6.66 -4.55 -7.55
N TRP A 195 5.36 -4.72 -7.38
CA TRP A 195 4.36 -4.75 -8.44
C TRP A 195 3.22 -3.78 -8.12
N ALA A 196 2.73 -3.07 -9.13
CA ALA A 196 1.53 -2.24 -9.00
C ALA A 196 0.27 -3.13 -9.00
N ALA A 197 -0.82 -2.62 -8.44
CA ALA A 197 -2.08 -3.34 -8.33
C ALA A 197 -2.72 -3.65 -9.70
N ASP A 198 -2.35 -2.90 -10.74
CA ASP A 198 -2.80 -3.07 -12.11
C ASP A 198 -1.88 -3.95 -12.98
N GLY A 199 -0.77 -4.47 -12.42
CA GLY A 199 0.13 -5.46 -13.05
C GLY A 199 1.54 -4.96 -13.29
#